data_AF-A0A835MDH4-F1
#
_entry.id   AF-A0A835MDH4-F1
#
_cell.length_a   1.000
_cell.length_b   1.000
_cell.length_c   1.000
_cell.angle_alpha   90.00
_cell.angle_beta   90.00
_cell.angle_gamma   90.00
#
_symmetry.space_group_name_H-M   'P 1'
#
loop_
_entity.id
_entity.type
_entity.pdbx_description
1 polymer ?
#
loop_
_entity_poly.entity_id
_entity_poly.type
_entity_poly.pdbx_seq_one_letter_code
_entity_poly.pdbx_strand_id
1 'polypeptide(L)'
;MAAVDPFGSNCRCLKTEEIPQIVNDFRIAARNAIEAGFDGVEIHGAQGYLIDLFMKDQVNDQTDEYSGTLENWCRFPLEIVEAVVNEIGADRVGIRLSPFASYMESGDSDPENGLH
;
A
#
# COMPACT_ATOMS: atom_id res chain seq x y z
N MET A 1 -0.26 10.56 -14.49
CA MET A 1 -1.65 11.07 -14.63
C MET A 1 -2.22 10.98 -13.23
N ALA A 2 -2.70 12.08 -12.64
CA ALA A 2 -3.15 12.04 -11.24
C ALA A 2 -4.25 10.99 -11.08
N ALA A 3 -4.07 10.05 -10.16
CA ALA A 3 -5.10 9.08 -9.83
C ALA A 3 -6.39 9.82 -9.44
N VAL A 4 -7.50 9.47 -10.08
CA VAL A 4 -8.83 10.00 -9.75
C VAL A 4 -9.48 8.98 -8.83
N ASP A 5 -9.82 9.39 -7.61
CA ASP A 5 -10.53 8.51 -6.71
C ASP A 5 -11.97 8.23 -7.23
N PRO A 6 -12.65 7.16 -6.78
CA PRO A 6 -13.98 6.80 -7.26
C PRO A 6 -15.07 7.81 -6.88
N PHE A 7 -14.72 8.88 -6.14
CA PHE A 7 -15.59 9.98 -5.75
C PHE A 7 -15.32 11.27 -6.54
N GLY A 8 -14.39 11.24 -7.51
CA GLY A 8 -14.10 12.36 -8.41
C GLY A 8 -13.20 13.44 -7.81
N SER A 9 -12.49 13.15 -6.71
CA SER A 9 -11.51 14.10 -6.17
C SER A 9 -10.14 13.87 -6.81
N ASN A 10 -9.42 14.96 -7.09
CA ASN A 10 -8.05 14.89 -7.56
C ASN A 10 -7.14 14.44 -6.41
N CYS A 11 -6.60 13.23 -6.48
CA CYS A 11 -5.55 12.81 -5.56
C CYS A 11 -4.24 13.51 -5.92
N ARG A 12 -3.50 13.93 -4.89
CA ARG A 12 -2.13 14.41 -5.06
C ARG A 12 -1.16 13.26 -4.83
N CYS A 13 0.01 13.34 -5.44
CA CYS A 13 1.14 12.51 -5.06
C CYS A 13 1.51 12.78 -3.58
N LEU A 14 1.79 11.71 -2.83
CA LEU A 14 2.40 11.82 -1.52
C LEU A 14 3.84 12.28 -1.68
N LYS A 15 4.33 13.08 -0.74
CA LYS A 15 5.75 13.37 -0.63
C LYS A 15 6.42 12.27 0.20
N THR A 16 7.68 11.99 -0.10
CA THR A 16 8.54 11.06 0.65
C THR A 16 8.49 11.30 2.16
N GLU A 17 8.50 12.58 2.58
CA GLU A 17 8.46 13.00 3.99
C GLU A 17 7.15 12.67 4.73
N GLU A 18 6.08 12.34 4.00
CA GLU A 18 4.76 12.02 4.56
C GLU A 18 4.57 10.52 4.80
N ILE A 19 5.34 9.68 4.11
CA ILE A 19 5.24 8.22 4.18
C ILE A 19 5.47 7.68 5.60
N PRO A 20 6.49 8.13 6.37
CA PRO A 20 6.69 7.66 7.73
C PRO A 20 5.49 7.87 8.66
N GLN A 21 4.74 8.97 8.47
CA GLN A 21 3.54 9.23 9.25
C GLN A 21 2.43 8.25 8.90
N ILE A 22 2.24 7.94 7.61
CA ILE A 22 1.22 6.99 7.16
C ILE A 22 1.54 5.59 7.68
N VAL A 23 2.80 5.16 7.61
CA VAL A 23 3.26 3.89 8.20
C VAL A 23 2.93 3.83 9.70
N ASN A 24 3.20 4.92 10.42
CA ASN A 24 2.84 5.02 11.83
C ASN A 24 1.32 5.02 12.09
N ASP A 25 0.51 5.56 11.18
CA ASP A 25 -0.95 5.51 11.29
C ASP A 25 -1.49 4.07 11.15
N PHE A 26 -0.93 3.27 10.23
CA PHE A 26 -1.23 1.83 10.15
C PHE A 26 -0.84 1.08 11.43
N ARG A 27 0.34 1.38 11.99
CA ARG A 27 0.80 0.81 13.26
C ARG A 27 -0.17 1.12 14.40
N ILE A 28 -0.58 2.39 14.53
CA ILE A 28 -1.54 2.82 15.56
C ILE A 28 -2.90 2.16 15.34
N ALA A 29 -3.38 2.08 14.09
CA ALA A 29 -4.63 1.41 13.78
C ALA A 29 -4.62 -0.07 14.16
N ALA A 30 -3.51 -0.77 13.93
CA ALA A 30 -3.34 -2.16 14.33
C ALA A 30 -3.38 -2.33 15.86
N ARG A 31 -2.66 -1.48 16.61
CA ARG A 31 -2.76 -1.48 18.08
C ARG A 31 -4.20 -1.28 18.54
N ASN A 32 -4.89 -0.29 17.99
CA ASN A 32 -6.27 0.02 18.35
C ASN A 32 -7.21 -1.16 18.07
N ALA A 33 -6.98 -1.92 16.99
CA ALA A 33 -7.75 -3.12 16.69
C ALA A 33 -7.54 -4.20 17.77
N ILE A 34 -6.31 -4.43 18.21
CA ILE A 34 -6.03 -5.38 19.29
C ILE A 34 -6.65 -4.90 20.62
N GLU A 35 -6.54 -3.61 20.93
CA GLU A 35 -7.17 -3.02 22.13
C GLU A 35 -8.71 -3.13 22.08
N ALA A 36 -9.31 -3.11 20.89
CA ALA A 36 -10.73 -3.32 20.68
C ALA A 36 -11.17 -4.80 20.74
N GLY A 37 -10.22 -5.75 20.84
CA GLY A 37 -10.48 -7.18 20.98
C GLY A 37 -10.51 -7.98 19.68
N PHE A 38 -9.96 -7.44 18.59
CA PHE A 38 -9.73 -8.24 17.37
C PHE A 38 -8.55 -9.21 17.57
N ASP A 39 -8.64 -10.39 16.94
CA ASP A 39 -7.57 -11.39 16.99
C ASP A 39 -6.34 -11.00 16.14
N GLY A 40 -6.54 -10.14 15.14
CA GLY A 40 -5.49 -9.68 14.23
C GLY A 40 -6.03 -8.69 13.21
N VAL A 41 -5.19 -8.30 12.25
CA VAL A 41 -5.54 -7.35 11.18
C VAL A 41 -5.15 -7.88 9.81
N GLU A 42 -5.93 -7.50 8.80
CA GLU A 42 -5.57 -7.66 7.39
C GLU A 42 -5.22 -6.28 6.82
N ILE A 43 -3.99 -6.10 6.36
CA ILE A 43 -3.55 -4.91 5.62
C ILE A 43 -4.15 -4.97 4.23
N HIS A 44 -4.93 -3.96 3.85
CA HIS A 44 -5.54 -3.90 2.53
C HIS A 44 -4.58 -3.31 1.49
N GLY A 45 -3.84 -4.19 0.79
CA GLY A 45 -2.92 -3.85 -0.29
C GLY A 45 -3.44 -4.20 -1.68
N ALA A 46 -4.73 -3.96 -1.94
CA ALA A 46 -5.41 -4.46 -3.13
C ALA A 46 -6.43 -3.44 -3.66
N GLN A 47 -7.00 -3.72 -4.84
CA GLN A 47 -8.17 -3.08 -5.43
C GLN A 47 -8.01 -1.57 -5.63
N GLY A 48 -6.81 -1.12 -6.03
CA GLY A 48 -6.53 0.29 -6.34
C GLY A 48 -6.51 1.22 -5.13
N TYR A 49 -6.49 0.68 -3.91
CA TYR A 49 -6.27 1.48 -2.70
C TYR A 49 -4.80 1.87 -2.56
N LEU A 50 -4.50 2.74 -1.60
CA LEU A 50 -3.21 3.43 -1.44
C LEU A 50 -1.97 2.54 -1.65
N ILE A 51 -1.90 1.39 -0.99
CA ILE A 51 -0.77 0.46 -1.10
C ILE A 51 -0.66 -0.15 -2.51
N ASP A 52 -1.79 -0.49 -3.13
CA ASP A 52 -1.87 -1.03 -4.50
C ASP A 52 -1.39 0.03 -5.51
N LEU A 53 -1.72 1.31 -5.30
CA LEU A 53 -1.24 2.40 -6.16
C LEU A 53 0.27 2.55 -6.18
N PHE A 54 0.98 2.24 -5.08
CA PHE A 54 2.45 2.26 -5.05
C PHE A 54 3.07 1.11 -5.85
N MET A 55 2.37 -0.03 -5.94
CA MET A 55 2.83 -1.23 -6.63
C MET A 55 2.49 -1.22 -8.14
N LYS A 56 1.75 -0.23 -8.64
CA LYS A 56 1.24 -0.22 -10.01
C LYS A 56 1.91 0.87 -10.84
N ASP A 57 2.67 0.48 -11.85
CA ASP A 57 3.49 1.37 -12.68
C ASP A 57 2.65 2.36 -13.52
N GLN A 58 1.42 2.01 -13.88
CA GLN A 58 0.53 2.89 -14.65
C GLN A 58 0.01 4.10 -13.85
N VAL A 59 0.07 4.04 -12.52
CA VAL A 59 -0.44 5.07 -11.61
C VAL A 59 0.64 5.71 -10.75
N ASN A 60 1.72 4.98 -10.42
CA ASN A 60 2.83 5.52 -9.65
C ASN A 60 3.80 6.31 -10.54
N ASP A 61 3.56 7.62 -10.69
CA ASP A 61 4.45 8.54 -11.40
C ASP A 61 5.55 9.17 -10.50
N GLN A 62 5.81 8.57 -9.33
CA GLN A 62 6.92 8.99 -8.46
C GLN A 62 8.29 8.71 -9.08
N THR A 63 9.28 9.49 -8.66
CA THR A 63 10.68 9.43 -9.13
C THR A 63 11.68 9.32 -7.98
N ASP A 64 11.18 9.03 -6.77
CA ASP A 64 11.96 8.86 -5.55
C ASP A 64 12.18 7.37 -5.22
N GLU A 65 12.54 7.07 -3.97
CA GLU A 65 12.86 5.72 -3.51
C GLU A 65 11.66 4.74 -3.47
N TYR A 66 10.46 5.19 -3.83
CA TYR A 66 9.23 4.39 -3.89
C TYR A 66 8.78 4.04 -5.32
N SER A 67 9.63 4.27 -6.32
CA SER A 67 9.35 3.92 -7.72
C SER A 67 10.59 3.44 -8.49
N GLY A 68 10.36 2.90 -9.69
CA GLY A 68 11.39 2.59 -10.70
C GLY A 68 12.00 1.19 -10.66
N THR A 69 11.94 0.48 -9.54
CA THR A 69 12.34 -0.95 -9.43
C THR A 69 11.35 -1.71 -8.57
N LEU A 70 11.25 -3.03 -8.76
CA LEU A 70 10.52 -3.95 -7.90
C LEU A 70 10.70 -3.67 -6.40
N GLU A 71 11.96 -3.52 -5.95
CA GLU A 71 12.25 -3.27 -4.53
C GLU A 71 11.66 -1.95 -4.05
N ASN A 72 11.70 -0.91 -4.89
CA ASN A 72 11.15 0.40 -4.55
C ASN A 72 9.62 0.40 -4.56
N TRP A 73 8.98 -0.30 -5.50
CA TRP A 73 7.52 -0.47 -5.51
C TRP A 73 7.02 -1.28 -4.30
N CYS A 74 7.79 -2.27 -3.86
CA CYS A 74 7.46 -3.04 -2.66
C CYS A 74 7.81 -2.33 -1.35
N ARG A 75 8.61 -1.25 -1.39
CA ARG A 75 9.14 -0.57 -0.19
C ARG A 75 8.02 -0.13 0.76
N PHE A 76 7.06 0.65 0.25
CA PHE A 76 5.96 1.18 1.06
C PHE A 76 5.06 0.08 1.66
N PRO A 77 4.59 -0.92 0.89
CA PRO A 77 3.89 -2.08 1.45
C PRO A 77 4.68 -2.80 2.55
N LEU A 78 5.98 -3.00 2.35
CA LEU A 78 6.84 -3.71 3.30
C LEU A 78 7.09 -2.90 4.58
N GLU A 79 7.26 -1.57 4.49
CA GLU A 79 7.37 -0.70 5.66
C GLU A 79 6.10 -0.74 6.53
N ILE A 80 4.92 -0.78 5.91
CA ILE A 80 3.65 -0.95 6.62
C ILE A 80 3.59 -2.33 7.30
N VAL A 81 3.90 -3.40 6.57
CA VAL A 81 3.89 -4.76 7.12
C VAL A 81 4.85 -4.86 8.30
N GLU A 82 6.08 -4.36 8.16
CA GLU A 82 7.08 -4.37 9.22
C GLU A 82 6.61 -3.60 10.45
N ALA A 83 6.08 -2.39 10.29
CA ALA A 83 5.60 -1.59 11.41
C ALA A 83 4.44 -2.25 12.15
N VAL A 84 3.49 -2.85 11.42
CA VAL A 84 2.34 -3.54 12.01
C VAL A 84 2.77 -4.84 12.70
N VAL A 85 3.65 -5.62 12.07
CA VAL A 85 4.23 -6.84 12.66
C VAL A 85 4.99 -6.53 13.95
N ASN A 86 5.76 -5.45 13.98
CA ASN A 86 6.49 -5.03 15.17
C ASN A 86 5.56 -4.59 16.31
N GLU A 87 4.38 -4.05 16.01
CA GLU A 87 3.41 -3.62 17.02
C GLU A 87 2.60 -4.78 17.60
N ILE A 88 2.10 -5.68 16.75
CA ILE A 88 1.11 -6.70 17.17
C ILE A 88 1.58 -8.15 16.95
N GLY A 89 2.75 -8.40 16.39
CA GLY A 89 3.28 -9.75 16.15
C GLY A 89 2.80 -10.36 14.83
N ALA A 90 3.71 -11.08 14.16
CA ALA A 90 3.50 -11.59 12.79
C ALA A 90 2.36 -12.61 12.67
N ASP A 91 2.06 -13.35 13.75
CA ASP A 91 0.98 -14.33 13.81
C ASP A 91 -0.42 -13.69 13.73
N ARG A 92 -0.51 -12.37 13.88
CA ARG A 92 -1.75 -11.59 13.88
C ARG A 92 -1.90 -10.65 12.67
N VAL A 93 -1.06 -10.82 11.65
CA VAL A 93 -1.01 -9.92 10.48
C VAL A 93 -1.17 -10.69 9.18
N GLY A 94 -2.17 -10.31 8.40
CA GLY A 94 -2.33 -10.70 7.00
C GLY A 94 -2.16 -9.51 6.05
N ILE A 95 -1.87 -9.76 4.78
CA ILE A 95 -1.95 -8.77 3.71
C ILE A 95 -2.80 -9.31 2.57
N ARG A 96 -3.72 -8.48 2.08
CA ARG A 96 -4.54 -8.78 0.90
C ARG A 96 -3.98 -8.08 -0.32
N LEU A 97 -3.76 -8.85 -1.39
CA LEU A 97 -3.22 -8.36 -2.66
C LEU A 97 -4.17 -8.67 -3.82
N SER A 98 -4.07 -7.90 -4.90
CA SER A 98 -4.80 -8.17 -6.16
C SER A 98 -3.93 -7.93 -7.39
N PRO A 99 -2.91 -8.79 -7.62
CA PRO A 99 -1.88 -8.54 -8.64
C PRO A 99 -2.44 -8.36 -10.05
N PHE A 100 -3.48 -9.13 -10.40
CA PHE A 100 -4.08 -9.12 -11.74
C PHE A 100 -5.29 -8.19 -11.87
N ALA A 101 -5.70 -7.51 -10.79
CA ALA A 101 -6.84 -6.61 -10.85
C ALA A 101 -6.41 -5.24 -11.38
N SER A 102 -7.22 -4.67 -12.27
CA SER A 102 -7.09 -3.31 -12.80
C SER A 102 -8.21 -2.39 -12.29
N TYR A 103 -8.65 -2.62 -11.05
CA TYR A 103 -9.71 -1.83 -10.43
C TYR A 103 -9.26 -0.37 -10.23
N MET A 104 -10.15 0.60 -10.32
CA MET A 104 -9.82 2.05 -10.18
C MET A 104 -8.66 2.53 -11.08
N GLU A 105 -8.55 2.04 -12.31
CA GLU A 105 -7.50 2.43 -13.28
C GLU A 105 -6.06 2.11 -12.81
N SER A 106 -5.89 1.29 -11.77
CA SER A 106 -4.58 0.86 -11.27
C SER A 106 -4.05 -0.38 -12.01
N GLY A 107 -3.89 -0.25 -13.33
CA GLY A 107 -3.33 -1.33 -14.14
C GLY A 107 -1.83 -1.54 -13.89
N ASP A 108 -1.37 -2.75 -14.20
CA ASP A 108 0.05 -3.10 -14.31
C ASP A 108 0.35 -3.33 -15.78
N SER A 109 1.46 -2.80 -16.28
CA SER A 109 1.84 -2.97 -17.69
C SER A 109 2.25 -4.41 -18.05
N ASP A 110 2.60 -5.25 -17.08
CA ASP A 110 2.95 -6.66 -17.29
C ASP A 110 2.42 -7.58 -16.17
N PRO A 111 1.10 -7.77 -16.11
CA PRO A 111 0.46 -8.51 -15.03
C PRO A 111 0.83 -10.01 -15.04
N GLU A 112 1.27 -10.56 -16.18
CA GLU A 112 1.58 -11.99 -16.31
C GLU A 112 2.99 -12.35 -15.81
N ASN A 113 3.96 -11.45 -15.94
CA ASN A 113 5.33 -11.67 -15.45
C ASN A 113 5.57 -11.09 -14.04
N GLY A 114 4.63 -10.26 -13.55
CA GLY A 114 4.70 -9.63 -12.23
C GLY A 114 5.46 -8.31 -12.24
N LEU A 115 5.63 -7.73 -11.05
CA LEU A 115 6.30 -6.43 -10.83
C LEU A 115 7.73 -6.44 -11.43
N HIS A 116 7.98 -5.55 -12.39
CA HIS A 116 9.25 -5.32 -13.09
C HIS A 116 10.45 -4.92 -12.22
#